data_AF-A0A2N3J199-F1
#
_entry.id   AF-A0A2N3J199-F1
#
_cell.length_a   1.000
_cell.length_b   1.000
_cell.length_c   1.000
_cell.angle_alpha   90.00
_cell.angle_beta   90.00
_cell.angle_gamma   90.00
#
_symmetry.space_group_name_H-M   'P 1'
#
loop_
_entity.id
_entity.type
_entity.pdbx_description
1 polymer ?
#
loop_
_entity_poly.entity_id
_entity_poly.type
_entity_poly.pdbx_seq_one_letter_code
_entity_poly.pdbx_strand_id
1 'polypeptide(L)'
;MTDINRKTKQLATLCFSLFLIRLGFRAFGYDLFYHNPNAPFGISDLIEVALAIIYMTSLGLCILHAMWILFRHRDQGALGASALLALCAVQWHSYDYLHHLTASLSIP
;
A
#
# COMPACT_ATOMS: atom_id res chain seq x y z
N MET A 1 21.08 16.00 4.52
CA MET A 1 20.04 15.89 5.58
C MET A 1 18.62 16.08 5.02
N THR A 2 18.37 17.10 4.20
CA THR A 2 17.06 17.34 3.55
C THR A 2 16.66 16.28 2.53
N ASP A 3 17.60 15.71 1.77
CA ASP A 3 17.28 14.75 0.69
C ASP A 3 16.76 13.39 1.21
N ILE A 4 17.38 12.82 2.25
CA ILE A 4 16.94 11.55 2.85
C ILE A 4 15.54 11.71 3.44
N ASN A 5 15.29 12.78 4.20
CA ASN A 5 13.98 13.05 4.77
C ASN A 5 12.91 13.28 3.69
N ARG A 6 13.25 14.01 2.62
CA ARG A 6 12.37 14.21 1.47
C ARG A 6 12.01 12.89 0.79
N LYS A 7 12.99 12.02 0.53
CA LYS A 7 12.76 10.70 -0.08
C LYS A 7 11.91 9.81 0.83
N THR A 8 12.19 9.76 2.13
CA THR A 8 11.40 8.99 3.09
C THR A 8 9.95 9.46 3.12
N LYS A 9 9.69 10.78 3.10
CA LYS A 9 8.34 11.33 3.01
C LYS A 9 7.66 10.97 1.69
N GLN A 10 8.36 11.08 0.56
CA GLN A 10 7.81 10.71 -0.76
C GLN A 10 7.43 9.23 -0.82
N LEU A 11 8.28 8.33 -0.32
CA LEU A 11 7.99 6.90 -0.23
C LEU A 11 6.79 6.63 0.69
N ALA A 12 6.75 7.26 1.88
CA ALA A 12 5.62 7.13 2.79
C ALA A 12 4.30 7.59 2.15
N THR A 13 4.31 8.76 1.51
CA THR A 13 3.13 9.29 0.80
C THR A 13 2.71 8.39 -0.35
N LEU A 14 3.65 7.91 -1.17
CA LEU A 14 3.34 6.99 -2.27
C LEU A 14 2.73 5.69 -1.76
N CYS A 15 3.32 5.07 -0.74
CA CYS A 15 2.84 3.82 -0.16
C CYS A 15 1.46 4.01 0.49
N PHE A 16 1.25 5.12 1.21
CA PHE A 16 -0.05 5.46 1.80
C PHE A 16 -1.13 5.74 0.76
N SER A 17 -0.81 6.49 -0.30
CA SER A 17 -1.74 6.73 -1.40
C SER A 17 -2.13 5.44 -2.11
N LEU A 18 -1.16 4.56 -2.39
CA LEU A 18 -1.44 3.26 -3.00
C LEU A 18 -2.32 2.37 -2.13
N PHE A 19 -2.12 2.39 -0.81
CA PHE A 19 -2.98 1.70 0.14
C PHE A 19 -4.44 2.19 0.07
N LEU A 20 -4.65 3.51 0.07
CA LEU A 20 -5.98 4.10 -0.06
C LEU A 20 -6.62 3.82 -1.42
N ILE A 21 -5.85 3.88 -2.51
CA ILE A 21 -6.34 3.56 -3.87
C ILE A 21 -6.80 2.10 -3.93
N ARG A 22 -6.07 1.16 -3.31
CA ARG A 22 -6.46 -0.25 -3.27
C ARG A 22 -7.75 -0.48 -2.49
N LEU A 23 -7.90 0.17 -1.33
CA LEU A 23 -9.14 0.10 -0.55
C LEU A 23 -10.32 0.77 -1.27
N GLY A 24 -10.11 1.94 -1.87
CA GLY A 24 -11.13 2.65 -2.64
C GLY A 24 -11.56 1.88 -3.89
N PHE A 25 -10.61 1.26 -4.61
CA PHE A 25 -10.93 0.38 -5.73
C PHE A 25 -11.76 -0.81 -5.25
N ARG A 26 -11.40 -1.46 -4.14
CA ARG A 26 -12.18 -2.57 -3.59
C ARG A 26 -13.60 -2.15 -3.16
N ALA A 27 -13.75 -0.98 -2.54
CA ALA A 27 -15.03 -0.51 -2.03
C ALA A 27 -15.99 0.05 -3.10
N PHE A 28 -15.47 0.67 -4.16
CA PHE A 28 -16.28 1.40 -5.15
C PHE A 28 -16.02 0.99 -6.60
N GLY A 29 -14.77 0.62 -6.93
CA GLY A 29 -14.37 0.29 -8.30
C GLY A 29 -14.65 -1.15 -8.68
N TYR A 30 -14.59 -2.08 -7.71
CA TYR A 30 -14.67 -3.50 -7.99
C TYR A 30 -15.99 -3.86 -8.66
N ASP A 31 -17.14 -3.46 -8.09
CA ASP A 31 -18.47 -3.66 -8.66
C ASP A 31 -18.67 -2.92 -9.99
N LEU A 32 -18.15 -1.70 -10.13
CA LEU A 32 -18.29 -0.91 -11.35
C LEU A 32 -17.63 -1.59 -12.57
N PHE A 33 -16.50 -2.26 -12.35
CA PHE A 33 -15.77 -2.98 -13.39
C PHE A 33 -16.09 -4.49 -13.42
N TYR A 34 -16.96 -4.97 -12.51
CA TYR A 34 -17.37 -6.37 -12.43
C TYR A 34 -18.40 -6.66 -13.53
N HIS A 35 -17.91 -6.92 -14.74
CA HIS A 35 -18.76 -7.30 -15.86
C HIS A 35 -18.88 -8.82 -15.97
N ASN A 36 -20.11 -9.29 -15.78
CA ASN A 36 -20.63 -10.60 -16.18
C ASN A 36 -20.13 -11.82 -15.36
N PRO A 37 -21.01 -12.53 -14.62
CA PRO A 37 -20.65 -13.72 -13.83
C PRO A 37 -20.18 -14.92 -14.67
N ASN A 38 -20.32 -14.86 -16.00
CA ASN A 38 -19.92 -15.93 -16.92
C ASN A 38 -18.55 -15.71 -17.60
N ALA A 39 -17.86 -14.59 -17.30
CA ALA A 39 -16.50 -14.36 -17.78
C ALA A 39 -15.49 -15.02 -16.83
N PRO A 40 -14.51 -15.80 -17.32
CA PRO A 40 -13.57 -16.54 -16.47
C PRO A 40 -12.69 -15.64 -15.59
N PHE A 41 -12.48 -14.38 -15.98
CA PHE A 41 -11.83 -13.34 -15.16
C PHE A 41 -12.48 -11.99 -15.49
N GLY A 42 -12.97 -11.28 -14.46
CA GLY A 42 -13.45 -9.90 -14.61
C GLY A 42 -12.28 -8.93 -14.71
N ILE A 43 -12.45 -7.82 -15.45
CA ILE A 43 -11.44 -6.75 -15.53
C ILE A 43 -11.06 -6.23 -14.13
N SER A 44 -12.00 -6.24 -13.18
CA SER A 44 -11.77 -5.89 -11.77
C SER A 44 -10.71 -6.75 -11.08
N ASP A 45 -10.69 -8.05 -11.36
CA ASP A 45 -9.76 -8.99 -10.72
C ASP A 45 -8.31 -8.72 -11.17
N LEU A 46 -8.13 -8.48 -12.47
CA LEU A 46 -6.83 -8.11 -13.03
C LEU A 46 -6.31 -6.78 -12.46
N ILE A 47 -7.19 -5.79 -12.32
CA ILE A 47 -6.85 -4.49 -11.72
C ILE A 47 -6.49 -4.68 -10.25
N GLU A 48 -7.25 -5.48 -9.49
CA GLU A 48 -6.99 -5.74 -8.09
C GLU A 48 -5.63 -6.41 -7.87
N VAL A 49 -5.31 -7.42 -8.68
CA VAL A 49 -4.01 -8.10 -8.65
C VAL A 49 -2.89 -7.13 -9.04
N ALA A 50 -3.07 -6.30 -10.06
CA ALA A 50 -2.08 -5.31 -10.46
C ALA A 50 -1.81 -4.29 -9.32
N LEU A 51 -2.86 -3.77 -8.69
CA LEU A 51 -2.74 -2.87 -7.54
C LEU A 51 -2.06 -3.56 -6.35
N ALA A 52 -2.37 -4.83 -6.11
CA ALA A 52 -1.73 -5.62 -5.07
C ALA A 52 -0.22 -5.74 -5.31
N ILE A 53 0.21 -6.05 -6.54
CA ILE A 53 1.63 -6.16 -6.91
C ILE A 53 2.34 -4.82 -6.72
N ILE A 54 1.78 -3.72 -7.26
CA ILE A 54 2.37 -2.38 -7.14
C ILE A 54 2.52 -1.96 -5.68
N TYR A 55 1.50 -2.24 -4.87
CA TYR A 55 1.52 -1.98 -3.43
C TYR A 55 2.60 -2.81 -2.73
N MET A 56 2.69 -4.11 -3.00
CA MET A 56 3.71 -5.01 -2.42
C MET A 56 5.12 -4.56 -2.77
N THR A 57 5.38 -4.19 -4.03
CA THR A 57 6.68 -3.68 -4.46
C THR A 57 7.02 -2.37 -3.73
N SER A 58 6.04 -1.46 -3.59
CA SER A 58 6.24 -0.18 -2.91
C SER A 58 6.49 -0.35 -1.41
N LEU A 59 5.78 -1.26 -0.75
CA LEU A 59 5.99 -1.62 0.65
C LEU A 59 7.41 -2.20 0.85
N GLY A 60 7.83 -3.12 -0.03
CA GLY A 60 9.18 -3.67 -0.02
C GLY A 60 10.26 -2.60 -0.16
N LEU A 61 10.08 -1.64 -1.07
CA LEU A 61 10.98 -0.50 -1.21
C LEU A 61 11.04 0.38 0.04
N CYS A 62 9.91 0.60 0.72
CA CYS A 62 9.87 1.34 1.99
C CYS A 62 10.67 0.64 3.08
N ILE A 63 10.52 -0.68 3.21
CA ILE A 63 11.25 -1.50 4.19
C ILE A 63 12.76 -1.48 3.89
N LEU A 64 13.15 -1.70 2.63
CA LEU A 64 14.56 -1.65 2.21
C LEU A 64 15.19 -0.29 2.46
N HIS A 65 14.47 0.80 2.15
CA HIS A 65 14.93 2.17 2.40
C HIS A 65 15.10 2.44 3.90
N ALA A 66 14.14 1.99 4.73
CA ALA A 66 14.24 2.11 6.18
C ALA A 66 15.43 1.32 6.75
N MET A 67 15.64 0.07 6.29
CA MET A 67 16.79 -0.74 6.67
C MET A 67 18.09 -0.04 6.28
N TRP A 68 18.19 0.48 5.06
CA TRP A 68 19.38 1.19 4.61
C TRP A 68 19.71 2.40 5.49
N ILE A 69 18.70 3.19 5.88
CA ILE A 69 18.89 4.32 6.82
C ILE A 69 19.35 3.83 8.19
N LEU A 70 18.76 2.76 8.73
CA LEU A 70 19.14 2.21 10.04
C LEU A 70 20.56 1.65 10.07
N PHE A 71 21.05 1.07 8.97
CA PHE A 71 22.42 0.57 8.86
C PHE A 71 23.46 1.66 8.57
N ARG A 72 23.15 2.65 7.74
CA ARG A 72 24.14 3.62 7.22
C ARG A 72 24.05 5.00 7.86
N HIS A 73 22.88 5.39 8.36
CA HIS A 73 22.57 6.74 8.84
C HIS A 73 21.83 6.71 10.19
N ARG A 74 22.18 5.76 11.06
CA ARG A 74 21.50 5.50 12.33
C ARG A 74 21.35 6.77 13.19
N ASP A 75 22.41 7.57 13.33
CA ASP A 75 22.39 8.78 14.15
C ASP A 75 21.55 9.94 13.60
N GLN A 76 21.20 9.91 12.31
CA GLN A 76 20.53 11.04 11.63
C GLN A 76 19.13 10.71 11.11
N GLY A 77 18.80 9.42 10.95
CA GLY A 77 17.58 8.99 10.28
C GLY A 77 16.81 7.87 10.97
N ALA A 78 17.25 7.38 12.13
CA ALA A 78 16.60 6.26 12.81
C ALA A 78 15.11 6.52 13.12
N LEU A 79 14.75 7.73 13.59
CA LEU A 79 13.36 8.09 13.88
C LEU A 79 12.47 8.07 12.63
N GLY A 80 12.96 8.58 11.50
CA GLY A 80 12.21 8.60 10.25
C GLY A 80 12.05 7.19 9.66
N ALA A 81 13.11 6.37 9.75
CA ALA A 81 13.08 4.98 9.33
C ALA A 81 12.16 4.13 10.23
N SER A 82 12.20 4.33 11.54
CA SER A 82 11.30 3.63 12.47
C SER A 82 9.85 4.02 12.26
N ALA A 83 9.56 5.30 12.01
CA ALA A 83 8.21 5.76 11.67
C ALA A 83 7.71 5.16 10.35
N LEU A 84 8.58 5.07 9.33
CA LEU A 84 8.25 4.42 8.06
C LEU A 84 7.95 2.93 8.23
N LEU A 85 8.74 2.22 9.05
CA LEU A 85 8.50 0.80 9.37
C LEU A 85 7.20 0.61 10.16
N ALA A 86 6.93 1.47 11.13
CA ALA A 86 5.68 1.45 11.89
C ALA A 86 4.48 1.65 10.96
N LEU A 87 4.57 2.60 10.03
CA LEU A 87 3.53 2.83 9.01
C LEU A 87 3.34 1.60 8.12
N CYS A 88 4.41 0.98 7.64
CA CYS A 88 4.33 -0.25 6.84
C CYS A 88 3.68 -1.40 7.63
N ALA A 89 4.03 -1.56 8.92
CA ALA A 89 3.47 -2.59 9.78
C ALA A 89 1.97 -2.38 10.05
N VAL A 90 1.57 -1.14 10.34
CA VAL A 90 0.16 -0.77 10.51
C VAL A 90 -0.63 -1.02 9.24
N GLN A 91 -0.11 -0.62 8.08
CA GLN A 91 -0.78 -0.86 6.80
C GLN A 91 -0.90 -2.35 6.48
N TRP A 92 0.16 -3.14 6.70
CA TRP A 92 0.12 -4.59 6.50
C TRP A 92 -0.93 -5.25 7.39
N HIS A 93 -0.93 -4.94 8.69
CA HIS A 93 -1.85 -5.55 9.65
C HIS A 93 -3.30 -5.09 9.44
N SER A 94 -3.49 -3.81 9.11
CA SER A 94 -4.83 -3.26 8.85
C SER A 94 -5.38 -3.68 7.50
N TYR A 95 -4.52 -4.09 6.55
CA TYR A 95 -4.96 -4.42 5.19
C TYR A 95 -5.98 -5.55 5.20
N ASP A 96 -5.73 -6.64 5.92
CA ASP A 96 -6.63 -7.80 5.94
C ASP A 96 -8.03 -7.43 6.47
N TYR A 97 -8.05 -6.76 7.62
CA TYR A 97 -9.28 -6.28 8.23
C TYR A 97 -10.04 -5.28 7.33
N LEU A 98 -9.33 -4.29 6.77
CA LEU A 98 -9.93 -3.26 5.92
C LEU A 98 -10.34 -3.83 4.55
N HIS A 99 -9.64 -4.84 4.04
CA HIS A 99 -10.01 -5.54 2.82
C HIS A 99 -11.29 -6.34 3.00
N HIS A 100 -11.45 -7.03 4.13
CA HIS A 100 -12.69 -7.72 4.48
C HIS A 100 -13.84 -6.73 4.73
N LEU A 101 -13.57 -5.62 5.41
CA LEU A 101 -14.57 -4.57 5.65
C LEU A 101 -14.99 -3.87 4.34
N THR A 102 -14.06 -3.60 3.44
CA THR A 102 -14.40 -3.00 2.13
C THR A 102 -15.14 -3.98 1.23
N ALA A 103 -14.86 -5.28 1.32
CA ALA A 103 -15.64 -6.30 0.64
C ALA A 103 -17.08 -6.41 1.17
N SER A 104 -17.31 -6.22 2.48
CA SER A 104 -18.66 -6.22 3.05
C SER A 104 -19.43 -4.92 2.82
N LEU A 105 -18.71 -3.81 2.62
CA LEU A 105 -19.25 -2.51 2.24
C LEU A 105 -19.42 -2.33 0.73
N SER A 106 -19.04 -3.31 -0.09
CA SER A 106 -19.30 -3.30 -1.54
C SER A 106 -20.82 -3.23 -1.72
N ILE A 107 -21.31 -2.04 -2.04
CA ILE A 107 -22.74 -1.77 -2.21
C ILE A 107 -23.12 -2.27 -3.61
N PRO A 108 -24.03 -3.24 -3.73
CA PRO A 108 -24.50 -3.72 -5.03
C PRO A 108 -25.27 -2.66 -5.83
#